data_AF-A0A5N6XNT4-F1
#
_entry.id   AF-A0A5N6XNT4-F1
#
_cell.length_a   1.000
_cell.length_b   1.000
_cell.length_c   1.000
_cell.angle_alpha   90.00
_cell.angle_beta   90.00
_cell.angle_gamma   90.00
#
_symmetry.space_group_name_H-M   'P 1'
#
loop_
_entity.id
_entity.type
_entity.pdbx_description
1 polymer ?
#
loop_
_entity_poly.entity_id
_entity_poly.type
_entity_poly.pdbx_seq_one_letter_code
_entity_poly.pdbx_strand_id
1 'polypeptide(L)'
;MGTGEAASRPDQTPHFRHVFRDSFLRRGFDAFMSNLDTKVKWLQMVDQLDCTVRADYLRMDVSLGGMPCTLDNAEMMDDYRNLVILQPGSARLAKEAAIGLLVARFFFTLDGDFEKPVIGLDLWYHGTIRCKGPAMAVVEALRRLSLENVDFVTDSETLGAFGGVQDICPACGRYSKTVSFTLRHPGEIMNIYMRVNQHKQWRISGFPASMSSFAEKQYLYDQFGRLDHGRPAATPCNTCNAAADSFRGKRRKRTSATSMEEPRNKRVCIAGDVAD
;
A
#
# COMPACT_ATOMS: atom_id res chain seq x y z
N MET A 1 7.52 -17.43 -3.47
CA MET A 1 8.93 -17.78 -3.64
C MET A 1 9.00 -19.21 -4.13
N GLY A 2 9.90 -19.52 -5.06
CA GLY A 2 10.18 -20.89 -5.51
C GLY A 2 11.40 -21.47 -4.81
N THR A 3 11.57 -22.79 -4.89
CA THR A 3 12.70 -23.56 -4.35
C THR A 3 13.74 -23.91 -5.43
N GLY A 4 13.58 -23.32 -6.61
CA GLY A 4 14.43 -23.54 -7.76
C GLY A 4 13.93 -24.64 -8.70
N GLU A 5 14.33 -24.50 -9.97
CA GLU A 5 13.93 -25.37 -11.07
C GLU A 5 15.17 -26.04 -11.65
N ALA A 6 15.18 -27.38 -11.67
CA ALA A 6 16.19 -28.15 -12.38
C ALA A 6 16.05 -27.93 -13.89
N ALA A 7 17.15 -27.91 -14.62
CA ALA A 7 17.08 -27.80 -16.07
C ALA A 7 16.25 -28.98 -16.64
N SER A 8 15.21 -28.66 -17.41
CA SER A 8 14.52 -29.65 -18.24
C SER A 8 15.55 -30.32 -19.12
N ARG A 9 15.72 -31.64 -18.98
CA ARG A 9 16.54 -32.43 -19.91
C ARG A 9 16.05 -32.11 -21.33
N PRO A 10 16.95 -31.83 -22.29
CA PRO A 10 16.53 -31.64 -23.67
C PRO A 10 15.71 -32.86 -24.09
N ASP A 11 14.62 -32.62 -24.82
CA ASP A 11 13.79 -33.64 -25.47
C ASP A 11 14.65 -34.50 -26.40
N GLN A 12 15.40 -35.43 -25.83
CA GLN A 12 15.84 -36.61 -26.55
C GLN A 12 14.58 -37.44 -26.72
N THR A 13 13.96 -37.28 -27.89
CA THR A 13 12.98 -38.23 -28.39
C THR A 13 13.58 -39.63 -28.22
N PRO A 14 12.98 -40.50 -27.40
CA PRO A 14 13.59 -41.79 -27.13
C PRO A 14 13.51 -42.61 -28.41
N HIS A 15 14.67 -42.84 -29.03
CA HIS A 15 14.78 -43.59 -30.29
C HIS A 15 14.35 -45.06 -30.14
N PHE A 16 14.05 -45.55 -28.94
CA PHE A 16 13.41 -46.86 -28.74
C PHE A 16 12.42 -46.83 -27.57
N ARG A 17 11.15 -47.19 -27.85
CA ARG A 17 10.07 -47.31 -26.87
C ARG A 17 10.25 -48.58 -26.04
N HIS A 18 10.94 -48.48 -24.91
CA HIS A 18 10.97 -49.54 -23.92
C HIS A 18 9.74 -49.44 -23.00
N VAL A 19 8.83 -50.42 -23.10
CA VAL A 19 7.56 -50.55 -22.36
C VAL A 19 7.74 -50.47 -20.83
N PHE A 20 8.91 -50.79 -20.29
CA PHE A 20 9.21 -50.70 -18.85
C PHE A 20 9.62 -49.30 -18.37
N ARG A 21 9.99 -48.39 -19.27
CA ARG A 21 10.35 -47.00 -18.93
C ARG A 21 9.14 -46.06 -18.94
N ASP A 22 8.00 -46.55 -19.42
CA ASP A 22 6.76 -45.81 -19.67
C ASP A 22 5.58 -46.40 -18.85
N SER A 23 5.88 -46.97 -17.69
CA SER A 23 4.92 -47.66 -16.82
C SER A 23 3.89 -46.70 -16.21
N PHE A 24 2.66 -47.16 -15.95
CA PHE A 24 1.58 -46.37 -15.34
C PHE A 24 2.01 -45.69 -14.03
N LEU A 25 2.84 -46.35 -13.22
CA LEU A 25 3.39 -45.77 -11.98
C LEU A 25 4.34 -44.61 -12.25
N ARG A 26 5.17 -44.71 -13.30
CA ARG A 26 6.07 -43.64 -13.72
C ARG A 26 5.25 -42.45 -14.24
N ARG A 27 4.25 -42.70 -15.07
CA ARG A 27 3.33 -41.65 -15.54
C ARG A 27 2.52 -41.02 -14.41
N GLY A 28 2.08 -41.80 -13.43
CA GLY A 28 1.38 -41.30 -12.25
C GLY A 28 2.28 -40.46 -11.35
N PHE A 29 3.52 -40.89 -11.14
CA PHE A 29 4.53 -40.12 -10.42
C PHE A 29 4.91 -38.83 -11.17
N ASP A 30 5.16 -38.91 -12.48
CA ASP A 30 5.48 -37.76 -13.32
C ASP A 30 4.30 -36.78 -13.37
N ALA A 31 3.06 -37.26 -13.40
CA ALA A 31 1.84 -36.43 -13.29
C ALA A 31 1.66 -35.81 -11.90
N PHE A 32 2.03 -36.52 -10.84
CA PHE A 32 2.03 -35.96 -9.49
C PHE A 32 3.10 -34.87 -9.34
N MET A 33 4.31 -35.12 -9.84
CA MET A 33 5.42 -34.17 -9.85
C MET A 33 5.13 -32.96 -10.73
N SER A 34 4.46 -33.12 -11.87
CA SER A 34 4.04 -31.98 -12.71
C SER A 34 2.95 -31.14 -12.04
N ASN A 35 2.09 -31.74 -11.21
CA ASN A 35 1.12 -30.99 -10.40
C ASN A 35 1.80 -30.19 -9.27
N LEU A 36 3.00 -30.58 -8.85
CA LEU A 36 3.84 -29.82 -7.92
C LEU A 36 4.62 -28.70 -8.62
N ASP A 37 4.57 -28.59 -9.94
CA ASP A 37 5.16 -27.47 -10.66
C ASP A 37 4.38 -26.17 -10.37
N THR A 38 4.93 -25.40 -9.44
CA THR A 38 4.35 -24.13 -8.99
C THR A 38 4.56 -23.00 -9.99
N LYS A 39 5.45 -23.15 -10.98
CA LYS A 39 5.77 -22.10 -11.94
C LYS A 39 4.67 -21.94 -12.99
N VAL A 40 4.20 -23.06 -13.56
CA VAL A 40 3.10 -23.06 -14.53
C VAL A 40 1.82 -22.50 -13.89
N LYS A 41 1.47 -22.95 -12.68
CA LYS A 41 0.31 -22.44 -11.95
C LYS A 41 0.41 -20.96 -11.62
N TRP A 42 1.60 -20.49 -11.26
CA TRP A 42 1.85 -19.07 -11.04
C TRP A 42 1.66 -18.25 -12.31
N LEU A 43 2.20 -18.71 -13.45
CA LEU A 43 2.03 -18.02 -14.72
C LEU A 43 0.56 -17.93 -15.12
N GLN A 44 -0.19 -19.01 -14.97
CA GLN A 44 -1.64 -19.02 -15.20
C GLN A 44 -2.39 -18.03 -14.30
N MET A 45 -2.04 -17.99 -13.01
CA MET A 45 -2.62 -17.04 -12.07
C MET A 45 -2.28 -15.59 -12.45
N VAL A 46 -1.01 -15.30 -12.80
CA VAL A 46 -0.57 -13.95 -13.19
C VAL A 46 -1.21 -13.49 -14.51
N ASP A 47 -1.45 -14.41 -15.44
CA ASP A 47 -2.12 -14.12 -16.71
C ASP A 47 -3.59 -13.72 -16.53
N GLN A 48 -4.25 -14.26 -15.50
CA GLN A 48 -5.61 -13.89 -15.10
C GLN A 48 -5.70 -12.55 -14.36
N LEU A 49 -4.58 -11.99 -13.89
CA LEU A 49 -4.57 -10.70 -13.20
C LEU A 49 -4.71 -9.55 -14.19
N ASP A 50 -5.45 -8.52 -13.77
CA ASP A 50 -5.48 -7.24 -14.48
C ASP A 50 -4.08 -6.66 -14.65
N CYS A 51 -3.84 -6.03 -15.80
CA CYS A 51 -2.56 -5.40 -16.14
C CYS A 51 -2.10 -4.38 -15.09
N THR A 52 -3.04 -3.76 -14.37
CA THR A 52 -2.77 -2.75 -13.34
C THR A 52 -2.14 -3.36 -12.08
N VAL A 53 -2.50 -4.59 -11.70
CA VAL A 53 -2.02 -5.22 -10.45
C VAL A 53 -0.89 -6.22 -10.75
N ARG A 54 -0.80 -6.71 -11.98
CA ARG A 54 0.22 -7.67 -12.42
C ARG A 54 1.65 -7.24 -12.08
N ALA A 55 1.95 -5.94 -12.17
CA ALA A 55 3.28 -5.38 -11.89
C ALA A 55 3.72 -5.53 -10.41
N ASP A 56 2.78 -5.73 -9.48
CA ASP A 56 3.09 -5.87 -8.06
C ASP A 56 3.44 -7.32 -7.66
N TYR A 57 3.21 -8.28 -8.57
CA TYR A 57 3.45 -9.70 -8.31
C TYR A 57 4.87 -10.08 -8.72
N LEU A 58 5.75 -10.21 -7.73
CA LEU A 58 7.14 -10.61 -7.92
C LEU A 58 7.33 -12.09 -7.55
N ARG A 59 7.85 -12.88 -8.50
CA ARG A 59 8.29 -14.26 -8.23
C ARG A 59 9.81 -14.30 -8.15
N MET A 60 10.31 -14.58 -6.95
CA MET A 60 11.69 -14.99 -6.74
C MET A 60 11.79 -16.48 -6.97
N ASP A 61 12.57 -16.87 -7.97
CA ASP A 61 12.86 -18.25 -8.32
C ASP A 61 14.24 -18.36 -8.95
N VAL A 62 14.80 -19.55 -8.90
CA VAL A 62 16.23 -19.78 -9.13
C VAL A 62 16.43 -20.96 -10.09
N SER A 63 17.28 -20.82 -11.10
CA SER A 63 17.59 -21.97 -11.96
C SER A 63 18.71 -22.80 -11.34
N LEU A 64 18.43 -24.05 -11.00
CA LEU A 64 19.41 -24.97 -10.39
C LEU A 64 20.40 -25.52 -11.43
N GLY A 65 20.12 -25.33 -12.73
CA GLY A 65 21.01 -25.75 -13.81
C GLY A 65 21.31 -27.25 -13.76
N GLY A 66 22.60 -27.58 -13.72
CA GLY A 66 23.11 -28.95 -13.61
C GLY A 66 23.46 -29.39 -12.19
N MET A 67 23.15 -28.60 -11.15
CA MET A 67 23.42 -29.00 -9.77
C MET A 67 22.57 -30.20 -9.38
N PRO A 68 23.09 -31.11 -8.53
CA PRO A 68 22.27 -32.11 -7.86
C PRO A 68 21.06 -31.41 -7.22
N CYS A 69 19.85 -31.92 -7.47
CA CYS A 69 18.59 -31.29 -7.05
C CYS A 69 17.84 -32.20 -6.05
N THR A 70 18.55 -33.03 -5.29
CA THR A 70 17.90 -33.85 -4.26
C THR A 70 17.64 -33.00 -3.03
N LEU A 71 16.42 -33.05 -2.52
CA LEU A 71 15.95 -32.20 -1.40
C LEU A 71 16.64 -32.52 -0.07
N ASP A 72 17.25 -33.70 0.04
CA ASP A 72 17.86 -34.25 1.25
C ASP A 72 19.38 -34.01 1.33
N ASN A 73 20.01 -33.45 0.29
CA ASN A 73 21.45 -33.26 0.29
C ASN A 73 21.85 -31.96 1.01
N ALA A 74 22.01 -32.07 2.33
CA ALA A 74 22.46 -30.96 3.18
C ALA A 74 23.92 -30.54 2.93
N GLU A 75 24.74 -31.39 2.32
CA GLU A 75 26.15 -31.08 2.05
C GLU A 75 26.29 -29.98 0.98
N MET A 76 25.30 -29.84 0.11
CA MET A 76 25.29 -28.86 -1.01
C MET A 76 24.68 -27.49 -0.62
N MET A 77 24.37 -27.26 0.67
CA MET A 77 23.71 -26.02 1.11
C MET A 77 24.50 -24.75 0.79
N ASP A 78 25.82 -24.79 0.92
CA ASP A 78 26.68 -23.66 0.56
C ASP A 78 26.69 -23.41 -0.96
N ASP A 79 26.64 -24.47 -1.76
CA ASP A 79 26.53 -24.36 -3.22
C ASP A 79 25.19 -23.75 -3.65
N TYR A 80 24.08 -24.15 -3.02
CA TYR A 80 22.77 -23.52 -3.26
C TYR A 80 22.77 -22.04 -2.86
N ARG A 81 23.38 -21.69 -1.72
CA ARG A 81 23.52 -20.29 -1.30
C ARG A 81 24.31 -19.49 -2.34
N ASN A 82 25.45 -20.00 -2.77
CA ASN A 82 26.29 -19.35 -3.78
C ASN A 82 25.55 -19.22 -5.10
N LEU A 83 24.77 -20.22 -5.50
CA LEU A 83 23.97 -20.18 -6.71
C LEU A 83 22.94 -19.03 -6.65
N VAL A 84 22.23 -18.86 -5.53
CA VAL A 84 21.26 -17.74 -5.36
C VAL A 84 21.98 -16.38 -5.46
N ILE A 85 23.12 -16.25 -4.80
CA ILE A 85 23.90 -14.99 -4.77
C ILE A 85 24.45 -14.65 -6.15
N LEU A 86 24.97 -15.65 -6.88
CA LEU A 86 25.64 -15.49 -8.17
C LEU A 86 24.67 -15.48 -9.35
N GLN A 87 23.41 -15.88 -9.16
CA GLN A 87 22.44 -15.92 -10.26
C GLN A 87 22.28 -14.53 -10.90
N PRO A 88 22.48 -14.42 -12.22
CA PRO A 88 22.30 -13.16 -12.92
C PRO A 88 20.92 -12.56 -12.67
N GLY A 89 20.89 -11.31 -12.21
CA GLY A 89 19.65 -10.58 -11.94
C GLY A 89 19.00 -10.87 -10.58
N SER A 90 19.48 -11.82 -9.77
CA SER A 90 18.92 -12.10 -8.43
C SER A 90 19.03 -10.88 -7.51
N ALA A 91 20.19 -10.22 -7.49
CA ALA A 91 20.40 -8.99 -6.73
C ALA A 91 19.47 -7.85 -7.19
N ARG A 92 19.20 -7.74 -8.50
CA ARG A 92 18.27 -6.75 -9.05
C ARG A 92 16.84 -7.02 -8.60
N LEU A 93 16.39 -8.27 -8.68
CA LEU A 93 15.05 -8.68 -8.28
C LEU A 93 14.85 -8.54 -6.76
N ALA A 94 15.85 -8.94 -5.96
CA ALA A 94 15.85 -8.76 -4.52
C ALA A 94 15.77 -7.27 -4.14
N LYS A 95 16.51 -6.41 -4.84
CA LYS A 95 16.41 -4.96 -4.70
C LYS A 95 15.01 -4.44 -5.04
N GLU A 96 14.42 -4.85 -6.15
CA GLU A 96 13.07 -4.44 -6.56
C GLU A 96 12.00 -4.85 -5.56
N ALA A 97 12.09 -6.08 -5.04
CA ALA A 97 11.20 -6.57 -4.00
C ALA A 97 11.39 -5.83 -2.67
N ALA A 98 12.63 -5.57 -2.26
CA ALA A 98 12.92 -4.80 -1.06
C ALA A 98 12.33 -3.38 -1.16
N ILE A 99 12.50 -2.72 -2.32
CA ILE A 99 11.87 -1.42 -2.58
C ILE A 99 10.34 -1.54 -2.48
N GLY A 100 9.73 -2.50 -3.19
CA GLY A 100 8.27 -2.68 -3.15
C GLY A 100 7.73 -2.88 -1.73
N LEU A 101 8.40 -3.70 -0.92
CA LEU A 101 8.02 -3.94 0.48
C LEU A 101 8.18 -2.69 1.36
N LEU A 102 9.22 -1.89 1.15
CA LEU A 102 9.42 -0.63 1.86
C LEU A 102 8.39 0.42 1.42
N VAL A 103 8.09 0.54 0.13
CA VAL A 103 7.06 1.43 -0.41
C VAL A 103 5.67 1.05 0.08
N ALA A 104 5.37 -0.25 0.23
CA ALA A 104 4.13 -0.74 0.81
C ALA A 104 3.96 -0.37 2.31
N ARG A 105 4.99 0.17 2.98
CA ARG A 105 4.83 0.77 4.31
C ARG A 105 4.15 2.13 4.25
N PHE A 106 4.18 2.82 3.10
CA PHE A 106 3.50 4.08 2.92
C PHE A 106 2.01 3.83 2.63
N PHE A 107 1.16 4.72 3.13
CA PHE A 107 -0.28 4.66 2.92
C PHE A 107 -0.88 6.06 2.96
N PHE A 108 -2.00 6.24 2.27
CA PHE A 108 -2.72 7.50 2.20
C PHE A 108 -3.79 7.59 3.28
N THR A 109 -4.00 8.79 3.81
CA THR A 109 -5.16 9.15 4.62
C THR A 109 -5.84 10.40 4.07
N LEU A 110 -7.14 10.31 3.81
CA LEU A 110 -7.96 11.43 3.36
C LEU A 110 -8.22 12.43 4.49
N ASP A 111 -8.08 13.72 4.19
CA ASP A 111 -8.47 14.79 5.11
C ASP A 111 -9.99 15.04 5.01
N GLY A 112 -10.61 15.45 6.12
CA GLY A 112 -12.05 15.34 6.32
C GLY A 112 -12.94 16.32 5.54
N ASP A 113 -12.35 17.23 4.77
CA ASP A 113 -13.03 18.38 4.17
C ASP A 113 -12.93 18.29 2.66
N PHE A 114 -13.88 17.57 2.04
CA PHE A 114 -14.13 17.72 0.61
C PHE A 114 -15.32 18.66 0.46
N GLU A 115 -15.17 19.65 -0.44
CA GLU A 115 -16.31 20.46 -0.87
C GLU A 115 -17.36 19.55 -1.50
N LYS A 116 -18.64 19.79 -1.19
CA LYS A 116 -19.73 18.99 -1.77
C LYS A 116 -19.63 19.05 -3.29
N PRO A 117 -19.74 17.92 -4.00
CA PRO A 117 -19.60 17.92 -5.44
C PRO A 117 -20.58 18.88 -6.10
N VAL A 118 -20.05 19.90 -6.76
CA VAL A 118 -20.81 20.67 -7.74
C VAL A 118 -20.72 19.87 -9.04
N ILE A 119 -21.88 19.46 -9.56
CA ILE A 119 -21.97 18.60 -10.75
C ILE A 119 -21.20 19.26 -11.91
N GLY A 120 -20.22 18.55 -12.47
CA GLY A 120 -19.47 18.96 -13.66
C GLY A 120 -18.12 19.64 -13.41
N LEU A 121 -17.63 19.70 -12.17
CA LEU A 121 -16.31 20.22 -11.82
C LEU A 121 -15.42 19.14 -11.19
N ASP A 122 -14.11 19.23 -11.46
CA ASP A 122 -13.11 18.41 -10.79
C ASP A 122 -13.10 18.71 -9.29
N LEU A 123 -13.15 17.66 -8.49
CA LEU A 123 -13.21 17.71 -7.03
C LEU A 123 -11.80 17.73 -6.46
N TRP A 124 -11.53 18.70 -5.60
CA TRP A 124 -10.27 18.80 -4.89
C TRP A 124 -10.26 17.91 -3.64
N TYR A 125 -9.25 17.04 -3.58
CA TYR A 125 -9.01 16.18 -2.43
C TYR A 125 -7.68 16.54 -1.77
N HIS A 126 -7.72 16.62 -0.44
CA HIS A 126 -6.56 16.82 0.40
C HIS A 126 -6.34 15.58 1.27
N GLY A 127 -5.10 15.21 1.46
CA GLY A 127 -4.77 14.13 2.36
C GLY A 127 -3.30 14.11 2.72
N THR A 128 -2.94 13.10 3.50
CA THR A 128 -1.59 12.91 3.99
C THR A 128 -1.10 11.50 3.68
N ILE A 129 0.09 11.40 3.10
CA ILE A 129 0.83 10.14 2.97
C ILE A 129 1.62 9.92 4.26
N ARG A 130 1.43 8.75 4.87
CA ARG A 130 2.02 8.34 6.14
C ARG A 130 2.82 7.06 5.95
N CYS A 131 3.69 6.73 6.90
CA CYS A 131 4.47 5.49 6.91
C CYS A 131 4.13 4.61 8.12
N LYS A 132 3.94 3.30 7.90
CA LYS A 132 3.73 2.28 8.94
C LYS A 132 5.06 1.87 9.58
N GLY A 133 5.10 1.85 10.91
CA GLY A 133 6.28 1.42 11.67
C GLY A 133 7.34 2.53 11.80
N PRO A 134 8.63 2.18 12.01
CA PRO A 134 9.69 3.14 12.26
C PRO A 134 10.07 3.90 10.97
N ALA A 135 9.46 5.07 10.76
CA ALA A 135 9.60 5.89 9.54
C ALA A 135 11.07 6.17 9.17
N MET A 136 11.91 6.54 10.15
CA MET A 136 13.33 6.83 9.91
C MET A 136 14.06 5.62 9.32
N ALA A 137 13.83 4.42 9.85
CA ALA A 137 14.47 3.21 9.35
C ALA A 137 14.01 2.86 7.92
N VAL A 138 12.72 3.05 7.62
CA VAL A 138 12.17 2.81 6.28
C VAL A 138 12.76 3.79 5.26
N VAL A 139 12.76 5.08 5.57
CA VAL A 139 13.29 6.13 4.69
C VAL A 139 14.79 5.93 4.45
N GLU A 140 15.55 5.62 5.50
CA GLU A 140 17.00 5.37 5.37
C GLU A 140 17.28 4.10 4.55
N ALA A 141 16.47 3.05 4.71
CA ALA A 141 16.57 1.84 3.88
C ALA A 141 16.30 2.15 2.40
N LEU A 142 15.27 2.96 2.09
CA LEU A 142 15.01 3.41 0.72
C LEU A 142 16.19 4.20 0.15
N ARG A 143 16.78 5.11 0.94
CA ARG A 143 17.96 5.89 0.53
C ARG A 143 19.17 5.00 0.20
N ARG A 144 19.42 3.97 1.01
CA ARG A 144 20.50 2.98 0.78
C ARG A 144 20.31 2.14 -0.48
N LEU A 145 19.07 2.00 -0.95
CA LEU A 145 18.76 1.33 -2.22
C LEU A 145 18.93 2.29 -3.43
N SER A 146 19.51 3.48 -3.24
CA SER A 146 19.81 4.48 -4.28
C SER A 146 18.57 4.94 -5.04
N LEU A 147 17.50 5.21 -4.30
CA LEU A 147 16.30 5.85 -4.82
C LEU A 147 16.53 7.36 -4.87
N GLU A 148 16.87 7.88 -6.03
CA GLU A 148 17.05 9.32 -6.31
C GLU A 148 15.88 9.83 -7.17
N ASN A 149 15.57 11.13 -7.07
CA ASN A 149 14.48 11.80 -7.79
C ASN A 149 13.15 11.02 -7.69
N VAL A 150 12.71 10.89 -6.44
CA VAL A 150 11.52 10.11 -6.10
C VAL A 150 10.34 11.05 -5.92
N ASP A 151 9.24 10.77 -6.60
CA ASP A 151 8.00 11.53 -6.49
C ASP A 151 6.85 10.64 -6.06
N PHE A 152 5.90 11.21 -5.32
CA PHE A 152 4.56 10.63 -5.25
C PHE A 152 3.73 11.10 -6.43
N VAL A 153 3.03 10.17 -7.07
CA VAL A 153 2.26 10.43 -8.29
C VAL A 153 0.96 9.65 -8.27
N THR A 154 -0.03 10.14 -8.99
CA THR A 154 -1.24 9.41 -9.34
C THR A 154 -1.13 8.88 -10.77
N ASP A 155 -2.22 8.31 -11.29
CA ASP A 155 -2.33 7.93 -12.69
C ASP A 155 -2.28 9.14 -13.65
N SER A 156 -2.61 10.35 -13.17
CA SER A 156 -2.77 11.57 -13.98
C SER A 156 -1.80 12.70 -13.63
N GLU A 157 -1.39 12.83 -12.37
CA GLU A 157 -0.65 13.99 -11.88
C GLU A 157 0.45 13.64 -10.87
N THR A 158 1.34 14.61 -10.62
CA THR A 158 2.43 14.48 -9.64
C THR A 158 2.02 15.17 -8.34
N LEU A 159 1.99 14.41 -7.24
CA LEU A 159 1.60 14.88 -5.91
C LEU A 159 2.74 15.62 -5.18
N GLY A 160 3.98 15.36 -5.59
CA GLY A 160 5.17 16.08 -5.13
C GLY A 160 6.34 15.16 -4.75
N ALA A 161 7.52 15.75 -4.65
CA ALA A 161 8.76 15.04 -4.35
C ALA A 161 8.75 14.36 -2.98
N PHE A 162 9.27 13.15 -2.89
CA PHE A 162 9.51 12.45 -1.64
C PHE A 162 10.61 13.17 -0.85
N GLY A 163 10.25 13.82 0.27
CA GLY A 163 11.18 14.62 1.07
C GLY A 163 12.10 13.79 1.98
N GLY A 164 11.98 12.46 1.95
CA GLY A 164 12.79 11.56 2.76
C GLY A 164 12.70 11.91 4.25
N VAL A 165 13.84 12.26 4.86
CA VAL A 165 13.92 12.59 6.29
C VAL A 165 13.21 13.91 6.62
N GLN A 166 13.08 14.82 5.64
CA GLN A 166 12.46 16.14 5.84
C GLN A 166 10.95 16.03 6.11
N ASP A 167 10.30 15.01 5.57
CA ASP A 167 8.88 14.70 5.80
C ASP A 167 8.66 13.91 7.10
N ILE A 168 9.71 13.63 7.88
CA ILE A 168 9.60 13.00 9.20
C ILE A 168 9.46 14.09 10.24
N CYS A 169 8.35 14.07 10.98
CA CYS A 169 8.10 15.03 12.05
C CYS A 169 9.15 14.90 13.16
N PRO A 170 9.90 15.96 13.50
CA PRO A 170 10.93 15.90 14.54
C PRO A 170 10.33 15.70 15.95
N ALA A 171 9.07 16.07 16.16
CA ALA A 171 8.41 15.97 17.47
C ALA A 171 7.90 14.56 17.78
N CYS A 172 7.45 13.79 16.77
CA CYS A 172 6.84 12.48 16.99
C CYS A 172 7.46 11.34 16.18
N GLY A 173 8.45 11.63 15.32
CA GLY A 173 9.16 10.65 14.49
C GLY A 173 8.31 10.01 13.39
N ARG A 174 7.09 10.50 13.13
CA ARG A 174 6.20 9.95 12.11
C ARG A 174 6.44 10.63 10.77
N TYR A 175 6.43 9.84 9.70
CA TYR A 175 6.40 10.37 8.32
C TYR A 175 5.02 10.98 8.04
N SER A 176 5.00 12.19 7.48
CA SER A 176 3.78 12.94 7.18
C SER A 176 4.02 13.87 6.01
N LYS A 177 3.49 13.50 4.84
CA LYS A 177 3.53 14.34 3.64
C LYS A 177 2.13 14.72 3.19
N THR A 178 1.78 15.99 3.26
CA THR A 178 0.52 16.49 2.71
C THR A 178 0.56 16.48 1.19
N VAL A 179 -0.53 16.01 0.58
CA VAL A 179 -0.71 15.94 -0.86
C VAL A 179 -2.11 16.40 -1.23
N SER A 180 -2.24 17.01 -2.40
CA SER A 180 -3.53 17.41 -2.96
C SER A 180 -3.62 16.95 -4.41
N PHE A 181 -4.81 16.58 -4.85
CA PHE A 181 -5.06 16.13 -6.21
C PHE A 181 -6.53 16.32 -6.58
N THR A 182 -6.82 16.17 -7.87
CA THR A 182 -8.15 16.36 -8.44
C THR A 182 -8.71 15.04 -8.98
N LEU A 183 -10.00 14.80 -8.75
CA LEU A 183 -10.73 13.67 -9.35
C LEU A 183 -12.06 14.13 -9.91
N ARG A 184 -12.57 13.44 -10.94
CA ARG A 184 -13.86 13.77 -11.55
C ARG A 184 -15.03 13.28 -10.71
N HIS A 185 -14.84 12.15 -10.02
CA HIS A 185 -15.89 11.52 -9.23
C HIS A 185 -15.31 10.83 -7.97
N PRO A 186 -15.98 10.91 -6.80
CA PRO A 186 -15.49 10.31 -5.56
C PRO A 186 -15.34 8.78 -5.62
N GLY A 187 -16.14 8.14 -6.48
CA GLY A 187 -16.10 6.70 -6.76
C GLY A 187 -15.06 6.29 -7.83
N GLU A 188 -14.35 7.23 -8.43
CA GLU A 188 -13.29 6.93 -9.40
C GLU A 188 -12.17 6.12 -8.71
N ILE A 189 -11.77 5.00 -9.32
CA ILE A 189 -10.65 4.20 -8.83
C ILE A 189 -9.36 4.87 -9.28
N MET A 190 -8.49 5.14 -8.33
CA MET A 190 -7.18 5.70 -8.60
C MET A 190 -6.08 4.91 -7.91
N ASN A 191 -4.84 5.26 -8.21
CA ASN A 191 -3.65 4.76 -7.55
C ASN A 191 -2.79 5.92 -7.05
N ILE A 192 -2.03 5.64 -6.00
CA ILE A 192 -0.86 6.47 -5.63
C ILE A 192 0.37 5.58 -5.71
N TYR A 193 1.38 6.09 -6.41
CA TYR A 193 2.66 5.44 -6.58
C TYR A 193 3.78 6.29 -6.01
N MET A 194 4.86 5.62 -5.63
CA MET A 194 6.19 6.20 -5.51
C MET A 194 6.94 5.92 -6.81
N ARG A 195 7.28 6.96 -7.57
CA ARG A 195 7.93 6.89 -8.88
C ARG A 195 9.37 7.37 -8.80
N VAL A 196 10.27 6.70 -9.53
CA VAL A 196 11.71 6.97 -9.58
C VAL A 196 12.11 7.25 -11.01
N ASN A 197 12.75 8.39 -11.26
CA ASN A 197 13.31 8.76 -12.57
C ASN A 197 12.36 8.50 -13.76
N GLN A 198 11.05 8.67 -13.57
CA GLN A 198 9.99 8.46 -14.58
C GLN A 198 9.81 7.03 -15.13
N HIS A 199 10.69 6.08 -14.83
CA HIS A 199 10.68 4.75 -15.45
C HIS A 199 10.14 3.63 -14.56
N LYS A 200 10.28 3.75 -13.24
CA LYS A 200 9.82 2.73 -12.29
C LYS A 200 8.91 3.33 -11.25
N GLN A 201 7.85 2.61 -10.93
CA GLN A 201 6.91 3.02 -9.90
C GLN A 201 6.43 1.84 -9.09
N TRP A 202 6.23 2.07 -7.80
CA TRP A 202 5.71 1.10 -6.84
C TRP A 202 4.47 1.68 -6.19
N ARG A 203 3.40 0.90 -6.12
CA ARG A 203 2.15 1.35 -5.50
C ARG A 203 2.31 1.41 -3.98
N ILE A 204 1.81 2.46 -3.36
CA ILE A 204 1.74 2.52 -1.89
C ILE A 204 0.55 1.69 -1.39
N SER A 205 0.54 1.33 -0.11
CA SER A 205 -0.51 0.51 0.48
C SER A 205 -1.87 1.22 0.49
N GLY A 206 -2.93 0.46 0.20
CA GLY A 206 -4.32 0.92 0.22
C GLY A 206 -4.92 1.20 -1.15
N PHE A 207 -4.15 1.07 -2.23
CA PHE A 207 -4.59 1.24 -3.61
C PHE A 207 -4.52 -0.09 -4.39
N PRO A 208 -5.28 -0.28 -5.48
CA PRO A 208 -6.25 0.66 -6.06
C PRO A 208 -7.48 0.87 -5.16
N ALA A 209 -7.97 2.11 -5.08
CA ALA A 209 -9.14 2.46 -4.27
C ALA A 209 -9.76 3.80 -4.71
N SER A 210 -11.03 4.00 -4.36
CA SER A 210 -11.74 5.27 -4.55
C SER A 210 -11.72 6.13 -3.29
N MET A 211 -11.90 7.45 -3.45
CA MET A 211 -12.00 8.37 -2.32
C MET A 211 -13.22 8.10 -1.45
N SER A 212 -14.34 7.67 -2.04
CA SER A 212 -15.50 7.16 -1.28
C SER A 212 -15.09 6.02 -0.34
N SER A 213 -14.29 5.04 -0.82
CA SER A 213 -13.85 3.91 0.01
C SER A 213 -12.95 4.36 1.17
N PHE A 214 -12.06 5.33 0.94
CA PHE A 214 -11.27 5.91 2.02
C PHE A 214 -12.16 6.65 3.04
N ALA A 215 -13.11 7.44 2.55
CA ALA A 215 -14.02 8.19 3.40
C ALA A 215 -14.89 7.28 4.28
N GLU A 216 -15.37 6.17 3.73
CA GLU A 216 -16.09 5.12 4.48
C GLU A 216 -15.19 4.44 5.51
N LYS A 217 -14.01 3.94 5.12
CA LYS A 217 -13.07 3.25 6.03
C LYS A 217 -12.55 4.13 7.16
N GLN A 218 -12.52 5.45 6.94
CA GLN A 218 -12.11 6.44 7.94
C GLN A 218 -13.29 7.03 8.71
N TYR A 219 -14.52 6.54 8.47
CA TYR A 219 -15.74 7.00 9.12
C TYR A 219 -15.94 8.52 8.98
N LEU A 220 -15.63 9.08 7.80
CA LEU A 220 -15.74 10.53 7.54
C LEU A 220 -17.18 11.01 7.49
N TYR A 221 -18.11 10.14 7.09
CA TYR A 221 -19.54 10.46 6.95
C TYR A 221 -20.35 10.18 8.22
N ASP A 222 -19.74 9.63 9.27
CA ASP A 222 -20.46 9.25 10.49
C ASP A 222 -21.00 10.47 11.23
N GLN A 223 -22.33 10.49 11.42
CA GLN A 223 -23.06 11.60 12.03
C GLN A 223 -22.73 11.78 13.53
N PHE A 224 -22.25 10.74 14.20
CA PHE A 224 -21.95 10.71 15.64
C PHE A 224 -20.46 10.85 15.95
N GLY A 225 -19.76 11.65 15.15
CA GLY A 225 -18.31 11.76 15.25
C GLY A 225 -17.61 10.46 14.86
N ARG A 226 -16.33 10.55 14.54
CA ARG A 226 -15.50 9.36 14.31
C ARG A 226 -15.44 8.53 15.60
N LEU A 227 -15.24 7.21 15.48
CA LEU A 227 -14.94 6.31 16.62
C LEU A 227 -13.82 6.83 17.52
N ASP A 228 -12.94 7.65 16.97
CA ASP A 228 -11.80 8.25 17.64
C ASP A 228 -12.16 9.58 18.36
N HIS A 229 -13.42 10.03 18.31
CA HIS A 229 -13.93 11.32 18.78
C HIS A 229 -13.13 12.53 18.27
N GLY A 230 -12.52 12.42 17.08
CA GLY A 230 -11.61 13.42 16.53
C GLY A 230 -10.21 13.40 17.16
N ARG A 231 -9.88 12.36 17.94
CA ARG A 231 -8.56 12.14 18.52
C ARG A 231 -7.91 10.95 17.82
N PRO A 232 -6.83 11.13 17.05
CA PRO A 232 -6.19 10.02 16.39
C PRO A 232 -5.79 8.93 17.41
N ALA A 233 -5.93 7.65 17.02
CA ALA A 233 -5.56 6.49 17.84
C ALA A 233 -4.08 6.50 18.29
N ALA A 234 -3.25 7.34 17.66
CA ALA A 234 -1.87 7.57 18.04
C ALA A 234 -1.75 8.92 18.75
N THR A 235 -0.85 9.03 19.74
CA THR A 235 -0.60 10.25 20.53
C THR A 235 -0.64 11.48 19.64
N PRO A 236 -1.53 12.46 19.91
CA PRO A 236 -1.71 13.61 19.05
C PRO A 236 -0.39 14.40 18.97
N CYS A 237 -0.01 14.81 17.76
CA CYS A 237 1.15 15.63 17.52
C CYS A 237 0.68 16.92 16.88
N ASN A 238 0.86 18.06 17.54
CA ASN A 238 0.41 19.35 17.03
C ASN A 238 1.03 19.67 15.67
N THR A 239 2.29 19.26 15.41
CA THR A 239 2.94 19.50 14.12
C THR A 239 2.33 18.67 12.98
N CYS A 240 2.06 17.39 13.21
CA CYS A 240 1.44 16.53 12.18
C CYS A 240 -0.04 16.79 12.00
N ASN A 241 -0.75 17.14 13.09
CA ASN A 241 -2.18 17.32 13.07
C ASN A 241 -2.57 18.73 12.63
N ALA A 242 -1.78 19.76 12.93
CA ALA A 242 -2.08 21.14 12.50
C ALA A 242 -2.12 21.29 10.98
N ALA A 243 -1.30 20.53 10.24
CA ALA A 243 -1.32 20.53 8.77
C ALA A 243 -2.60 19.89 8.20
N ALA A 244 -3.19 18.92 8.91
CA ALA A 244 -4.49 18.35 8.56
C ALA A 244 -5.65 19.24 9.06
N ASP A 245 -5.47 19.92 10.20
CA ASP A 245 -6.46 20.81 10.82
C ASP A 245 -6.56 22.16 10.12
N SER A 246 -5.55 22.60 9.35
CA SER A 246 -5.65 23.82 8.52
C SER A 246 -6.67 23.68 7.39
N PHE A 247 -6.92 22.45 6.94
CA PHE A 247 -7.97 22.13 5.97
C PHE A 247 -9.32 21.81 6.63
N ARG A 248 -9.31 21.42 7.92
CA ARG A 248 -10.53 21.35 8.72
C ARG A 248 -11.08 22.73 8.95
N GLY A 249 -12.24 22.99 8.36
CA GLY A 249 -12.97 24.24 8.56
C GLY A 249 -12.97 24.60 10.04
N LYS A 250 -12.47 25.81 10.38
CA LYS A 250 -12.38 26.26 11.77
C LYS A 250 -13.76 26.10 12.41
N ARG A 251 -13.91 25.11 13.30
CA ARG A 251 -15.10 24.98 14.14
C ARG A 251 -15.27 26.31 14.84
N ARG A 252 -16.28 27.10 14.46
CA ARG A 252 -16.63 28.33 15.16
C ARG A 252 -16.87 27.95 16.61
N LYS A 253 -15.88 28.19 17.45
CA LYS A 253 -16.02 28.09 18.89
C LYS A 253 -17.08 29.13 19.22
N ARG A 254 -18.29 28.69 19.57
CA ARG A 254 -19.23 29.56 20.28
C ARG A 254 -18.51 29.91 21.57
N THR A 255 -17.83 31.05 21.57
CA THR A 255 -17.52 31.76 22.80
C THR A 255 -18.88 32.11 23.37
N SER A 256 -19.40 31.27 24.26
CA SER A 256 -20.34 31.72 25.27
C SER A 256 -19.61 32.81 26.03
N ALA A 257 -19.85 34.06 25.62
CA ALA A 257 -19.49 35.21 26.41
C ALA A 257 -20.04 34.97 27.80
N THR A 258 -19.15 34.93 28.77
CA THR A 258 -19.44 35.06 30.18
C THR A 258 -20.30 36.32 30.33
N SER A 259 -21.61 36.13 30.47
CA SER A 259 -22.50 37.22 30.87
C SER A 259 -22.12 37.56 32.30
N MET A 260 -21.41 38.68 32.49
CA MET A 260 -21.43 39.36 33.77
C MET A 260 -22.89 39.69 34.06
N GLU A 261 -23.37 39.16 35.18
CA GLU A 261 -24.69 39.42 35.71
C GLU A 261 -24.86 40.91 36.02
N GLU A 262 -25.88 41.53 35.42
CA GLU A 262 -26.67 42.55 36.10
C GLU A 262 -28.11 42.03 36.20
N PRO A 263 -28.78 42.13 37.37
CA PRO A 263 -30.03 41.45 37.61
C PRO A 263 -31.20 42.26 37.01
N ARG A 264 -31.85 41.70 35.98
CA ARG A 264 -33.15 42.21 35.51
C ARG A 264 -34.24 41.15 35.68
N ASN A 265 -35.08 41.42 36.68
CA ASN A 265 -36.44 40.96 36.94
C ASN A 265 -36.97 39.80 36.09
N LYS A 266 -37.04 38.63 36.72
CA LYS A 266 -37.86 37.49 36.28
C LYS A 266 -39.33 37.92 36.23
N ARG A 267 -39.93 37.95 35.03
CA ARG A 267 -41.38 37.88 34.88
C ARG A 267 -41.79 36.41 34.94
N VAL A 268 -42.56 36.08 35.96
CA VAL A 268 -43.24 34.80 36.15
C VAL A 268 -44.41 34.76 35.17
N CYS A 269 -44.43 33.78 34.27
CA CYS A 269 -45.63 33.44 33.51
C CYS A 269 -46.48 32.51 34.39
N ILE A 270 -47.59 33.03 34.91
CA ILE A 270 -48.61 32.22 35.58
C ILE A 270 -49.44 31.55 34.49
N ALA A 271 -49.47 30.22 34.51
CA ALA A 271 -50.46 29.43 33.80
C ALA A 271 -51.82 29.63 34.49
N GLY A 272 -52.81 30.14 33.76
CA GLY A 272 -54.19 30.19 34.20
C GLY A 272 -54.97 29.04 33.56
N ASP A 273 -55.46 28.14 34.40
CA ASP A 273 -56.43 27.12 34.04
C ASP A 273 -57.85 27.71 33.90
N VAL A 274 -58.62 26.94 33.13
CA VAL A 274 -60.03 26.96 32.69
C VAL A 274 -61.12 27.31 33.73
N ALA A 275 -62.16 28.06 33.29
CA ALA A 275 -63.64 27.88 33.50
C ALA A 275 -64.35 29.20 33.10
N ASP A 276 -65.52 29.28 32.45
CA ASP A 276 -66.66 28.38 32.19
C ASP A 276 -67.04 28.32 30.69
#